data_AF-A0A940SQY4-F1
#
_entry.id   AF-A0A940SQY4-F1
#
_cell.length_a   1.000
_cell.length_b   1.000
_cell.length_c   1.000
_cell.angle_alpha   90.00
_cell.angle_beta   90.00
_cell.angle_gamma   90.00
#
_symmetry.space_group_name_H-M   'P 1'
#
loop_
_entity.id
_entity.type
_entity.pdbx_description
1 polymer ?
#
loop_
_entity_poly.entity_id
_entity_poly.type
_entity_poly.pdbx_seq_one_letter_code
_entity_poly.pdbx_strand_id
1 'polypeptide(L)' 'GAQGGGAEGVAGAFDENGLGAIVNSSRAIMCAYQKEGCDPRDFAKAARREALRMREDITGHINLK' A
#
# COMPACT_ATOMS: atom_id res chain seq x y z
N GLY A 1 -4.27 -5.39 -3.62
CA GLY A 1 -3.38 -6.55 -3.86
C GLY A 1 -3.90 -7.43 -4.98
N ALA A 2 -3.14 -8.44 -5.41
CA ALA A 2 -3.45 -9.28 -6.59
C ALA A 2 -4.66 -10.25 -6.43
N GLN A 3 -5.23 -10.39 -5.23
CA GLN A 3 -6.38 -11.26 -4.93
C GLN A 3 -7.57 -10.48 -4.34
N GLY A 4 -8.05 -9.44 -5.02
CA GLY A 4 -9.29 -8.74 -4.62
C GLY A 4 -9.22 -7.86 -3.36
N GLY A 5 -8.14 -7.91 -2.58
CA GLY A 5 -7.87 -6.97 -1.47
C GLY A 5 -7.39 -5.60 -1.97
N GLY A 6 -8.21 -4.90 -2.74
CA GLY A 6 -8.00 -3.48 -3.05
C GLY A 6 -8.27 -2.60 -1.83
N ALA A 7 -7.90 -1.32 -1.89
CA ALA A 7 -8.13 -0.35 -0.81
C ALA A 7 -9.61 -0.28 -0.39
N GLU A 8 -10.52 -0.32 -1.35
CA GLU A 8 -11.98 -0.39 -1.11
C GLU A 8 -12.40 -1.63 -0.30
N GLY A 9 -11.84 -2.80 -0.62
CA GLY A 9 -12.19 -4.06 0.06
C GLY A 9 -11.70 -4.15 1.50
N VAL A 10 -10.68 -3.36 1.87
CA VAL A 10 -10.17 -3.31 3.25
C VAL A 10 -10.71 -2.13 4.05
N ALA A 11 -11.42 -1.19 3.42
CA ALA A 11 -11.89 0.02 4.08
C ALA A 11 -12.78 -0.27 5.29
N GLY A 12 -13.68 -1.26 5.18
CA GLY A 12 -14.56 -1.67 6.28
C GLY A 12 -13.86 -2.34 7.48
N ALA A 13 -12.56 -2.63 7.37
CA ALA A 13 -11.76 -3.14 8.47
C ALA A 13 -11.16 -2.02 9.36
N PHE A 14 -11.33 -0.76 8.96
CA PHE A 14 -10.88 0.40 9.72
C PHE A 14 -12.07 1.13 10.35
N ASP A 15 -11.87 1.66 11.56
CA ASP A 15 -12.81 2.56 12.21
C ASP A 15 -12.67 4.00 11.69
N GLU A 16 -13.52 4.90 12.21
CA GLU A 16 -13.52 6.33 11.88
C GLU A 16 -12.23 7.09 12.23
N ASN A 17 -11.34 6.49 13.03
CA ASN A 17 -10.03 7.02 13.36
C ASN A 17 -8.92 6.37 12.52
N GLY A 18 -9.26 5.45 11.61
CA GLY A 18 -8.30 4.71 10.79
C GLY A 18 -7.60 3.57 11.52
N LEU A 19 -8.17 3.07 12.63
CA LEU A 19 -7.62 1.96 13.43
C LEU A 19 -8.40 0.66 13.17
N GLY A 20 -7.84 -0.50 13.55
CA GLY A 20 -8.55 -1.79 13.51
C GLY A 20 -7.99 -2.83 12.55
N ALA A 21 -7.11 -2.44 11.61
CA ALA A 21 -6.48 -3.36 10.67
C ALA A 21 -4.99 -3.08 10.47
N ILE A 22 -4.23 -4.16 10.20
CA ILE A 22 -2.85 -4.12 9.72
C ILE A 22 -2.83 -4.66 8.31
N VAL A 23 -2.41 -3.84 7.35
CA VAL A 23 -2.34 -4.24 5.95
C VAL A 23 -0.91 -4.66 5.60
N ASN A 24 -0.75 -5.92 5.20
CA ASN A 24 0.53 -6.45 4.73
C ASN A 24 0.66 -6.31 3.20
N SER A 25 1.85 -5.92 2.73
CA SER A 25 2.19 -5.88 1.30
C SER A 25 3.65 -6.26 1.06
N SER A 26 3.90 -7.56 0.89
CA SER A 26 5.27 -8.07 0.73
C SER A 26 5.78 -7.91 -0.71
N ARG A 27 5.25 -8.67 -1.67
CA ARG A 27 5.78 -8.72 -3.04
C ARG A 27 5.71 -7.37 -3.77
N ALA A 28 4.65 -6.58 -3.53
CA ALA A 28 4.52 -5.28 -4.18
C ALA A 28 5.66 -4.33 -3.76
N ILE A 29 5.96 -4.27 -2.45
CA ILE A 29 7.06 -3.45 -1.92
C ILE A 29 8.43 -4.02 -2.35
N MET A 30 8.64 -5.33 -2.20
CA MET A 30 9.91 -5.98 -2.52
C MET A 30 10.28 -5.85 -4.01
N CYS A 31 9.29 -5.95 -4.90
CA CYS A 31 9.49 -5.92 -6.35
C CYS A 31 9.19 -4.55 -6.97
N ALA A 32 8.96 -3.50 -6.17
CA ALA A 32 8.62 -2.16 -6.66
C ALA A 32 9.63 -1.63 -7.67
N TYR A 33 10.93 -1.84 -7.41
CA TYR A 33 12.00 -1.38 -8.29
C TYR A 33 11.97 -2.02 -9.68
N GLN A 34 11.59 -3.31 -9.75
CA GLN A 34 11.43 -4.02 -11.03
C GLN A 34 10.21 -3.49 -11.80
N LYS A 35 9.11 -3.23 -11.08
CA LYS A 35 7.88 -2.70 -11.67
C LYS A 35 8.04 -1.27 -12.19
N GLU A 36 8.80 -0.44 -11.49
CA GLU A 36 9.11 0.94 -11.90
C GLU A 36 10.18 1.01 -12.99
N GLY A 37 10.93 -0.07 -13.23
CA GLY A 37 12.05 -0.08 -14.17
C GLY A 37 13.20 0.84 -13.76
N CYS A 38 13.36 1.12 -12.45
CA CYS A 38 14.45 1.96 -11.96
C CYS A 38 15.75 1.14 -11.79
N ASP A 39 16.88 1.84 -11.60
CA ASP A 39 18.15 1.19 -11.29
C ASP A 39 17.99 0.26 -10.06
N PRO A 40 18.47 -1.00 -10.11
CA PRO A 40 18.37 -1.91 -8.97
C PRO A 40 18.98 -1.36 -7.67
N ARG A 41 19.95 -0.45 -7.74
CA ARG A 41 20.54 0.22 -6.57
C ARG A 41 19.57 1.18 -5.88
N ASP A 42 18.52 1.63 -6.59
CA ASP A 42 17.46 2.48 -6.05
C ASP A 42 16.30 1.69 -5.42
N PHE A 43 16.46 0.39 -5.18
CA PHE A 43 15.39 -0.48 -4.66
C PHE A 43 14.72 0.07 -3.40
N ALA A 44 15.49 0.65 -2.47
CA ALA A 44 14.97 1.21 -1.22
C ALA A 44 14.05 2.42 -1.47
N LYS A 45 14.38 3.25 -2.48
CA LYS A 45 13.55 4.39 -2.86
C LYS A 45 12.25 3.94 -3.52
N ALA A 46 12.33 2.92 -4.38
CA ALA A 46 11.15 2.33 -5.01
C ALA A 46 10.23 1.67 -3.97
N ALA A 47 10.79 0.89 -3.03
CA ALA A 47 10.04 0.30 -1.92
C ALA A 47 9.32 1.39 -1.08
N ARG A 48 10.00 2.50 -0.77
CA ARG A 48 9.39 3.63 -0.07
C ARG A 48 8.24 4.27 -0.87
N ARG A 49 8.41 4.49 -2.17
CA ARG A 49 7.35 5.04 -3.03
C ARG A 49 6.13 4.12 -3.06
N GLU A 50 6.33 2.82 -3.21
CA GLU A 50 5.23 1.85 -3.22
C GLU A 50 4.50 1.81 -1.87
N ALA A 51 5.23 1.89 -0.74
CA ALA A 51 4.60 1.96 0.58
C ALA A 51 3.76 3.23 0.76
N LEU A 52 4.25 4.39 0.29
CA LEU A 52 3.50 5.65 0.34
C LEU A 52 2.26 5.61 -0.55
N ARG A 53 2.40 5.09 -1.79
CA ARG A 53 1.29 4.89 -2.71
C ARG A 53 0.19 4.03 -2.09
N MET A 54 0.57 2.91 -1.47
CA MET A 54 -0.38 2.01 -0.81
C MET A 54 -1.06 2.66 0.39
N ARG A 55 -0.32 3.40 1.21
CA ARG A 55 -0.89 4.18 2.31
C ARG A 55 -1.94 5.15 1.78
N GLU A 56 -1.59 5.93 0.76
CA GLU A 56 -2.48 6.94 0.17
C GLU A 56 -3.74 6.31 -0.42
N ASP A 57 -3.60 5.22 -1.15
CA ASP A 57 -4.71 4.41 -1.68
C ASP A 57 -5.67 3.99 -0.56
N ILE A 58 -5.16 3.35 0.51
CA ILE A 58 -5.98 2.95 1.66
C ILE A 58 -6.63 4.17 2.35
N THR A 59 -5.85 5.20 2.64
CA THR A 59 -6.36 6.39 3.34
C THR A 59 -7.40 7.15 2.54
N GLY A 60 -7.35 7.09 1.21
CA GLY A 60 -8.36 7.69 0.33
C GLY A 60 -9.70 6.95 0.33
N HIS A 61 -9.73 5.71 0.83
CA HIS A 61 -10.91 4.86 0.89
C HIS A 61 -11.47 4.65 2.30
N ILE A 62 -10.77 5.11 3.35
CA ILE A 62 -11.27 5.10 4.73
C ILE A 62 -11.79 6.49 5.11
N ASN A 63 -12.98 6.56 5.71
CA ASN A 63 -13.56 7.82 6.17
C ASN A 63 -12.95 8.24 7.50
N LEU A 64 -11.82 8.95 7.44
CA LEU A 64 -11.21 9.57 8.61
C LEU A 64 -12.01 10.82 9.03
N LYS A 65 -12.20 10.98 10.35
CA LYS A 65 -12.70 12.23 10.94
C LYS A 65 -11.71 13.39 10.86
#